data_AF-A0A366C3R8-F1
#
_entry.id   AF-A0A366C3R8-F1
#
_cell.length_a   1.000
_cell.length_b   1.000
_cell.length_c   1.000
_cell.angle_alpha   90.00
_cell.angle_beta   90.00
_cell.angle_gamma   90.00
#
_symmetry.space_group_name_H-M   'P 1'
#
loop_
_entity.id
_entity.type
_entity.pdbx_description
1 polymer ?
#
loop_
_entity_poly.entity_id
_entity_poly.type
_entity_poly.pdbx_seq_one_letter_code
_entity_poly.pdbx_strand_id
1 'polypeptide(L)'
;MGQGLWTGQGLNQNRAILEALDRGGDRQPLANSGVARSIFGPGGGSSAPAAGAGVLPDIETGEIPQDRMAARAAFNDRLRELGHPEHVIEGLGWNITDESTWDFGAHGDGGQSFGAVQWYGDRRDAYLGFAKDRGVDPTDPRAQADFADHEWRTSHADAYKAALDAGDASGAALAFLHRYEIPAKQYRDARDAAYRSRRAPAEPSAERGIIDDPAERILGAFYR
;
A
#
# COMPACT_ATOMS: atom_id res chain seq x y z
N MET A 1 -30.82 7.13 -10.55
CA MET A 1 -31.59 6.12 -9.80
C MET A 1 -31.01 4.76 -10.11
N GLY A 2 -30.59 4.01 -9.10
CA GLY A 2 -29.95 2.70 -9.27
C GLY A 2 -29.31 2.22 -7.98
N GLN A 3 -30.13 2.02 -6.94
CA GLN A 3 -29.75 1.39 -5.67
C GLN A 3 -29.67 -0.13 -5.90
N GLY A 4 -28.47 -0.70 -5.90
CA GLY A 4 -28.26 -2.15 -6.00
C GLY A 4 -28.22 -2.79 -4.62
N LEU A 5 -29.40 -3.21 -4.13
CA LEU A 5 -29.56 -4.05 -2.94
C LEU A 5 -28.91 -5.43 -3.19
N TRP A 6 -27.94 -5.80 -2.35
CA TRP A 6 -27.31 -7.12 -2.38
C TRP A 6 -28.16 -8.13 -1.58
N THR A 7 -28.82 -9.05 -2.26
CA THR A 7 -29.44 -10.24 -1.66
C THR A 7 -28.51 -11.44 -1.85
N GLY A 8 -28.17 -12.10 -0.74
CA GLY A 8 -27.21 -13.20 -0.71
C GLY A 8 -27.68 -14.49 -1.35
N GLN A 9 -26.74 -15.20 -1.98
CA GLN A 9 -26.80 -16.64 -2.22
C GLN A 9 -25.41 -17.13 -2.67
N GLY A 10 -24.75 -17.94 -1.83
CA GLY A 10 -23.43 -18.50 -2.17
C GLY A 10 -22.70 -19.19 -1.01
N LEU A 11 -23.42 -19.97 -0.19
CA LEU A 11 -22.82 -20.78 0.87
C LEU A 11 -22.19 -22.04 0.27
N ASN A 12 -20.86 -22.19 0.42
CA ASN A 12 -20.10 -23.44 0.65
C ASN A 12 -18.81 -23.52 -0.17
N GLN A 13 -17.75 -22.98 0.41
CA GLN A 13 -16.39 -23.51 0.53
C GLN A 13 -15.65 -22.56 1.48
N ASN A 14 -14.59 -22.99 2.18
CA ASN A 14 -13.78 -22.16 3.11
C ASN A 14 -14.15 -22.21 4.61
N ARG A 15 -14.74 -23.31 5.09
CA ARG A 15 -14.82 -23.60 6.55
C ARG A 15 -13.44 -23.86 7.18
N ALA A 16 -12.46 -24.30 6.40
CA ALA A 16 -11.17 -24.79 6.93
C ALA A 16 -10.19 -23.68 7.36
N ILE A 17 -10.27 -22.47 6.81
CA ILE A 17 -9.34 -21.38 7.12
C ILE A 17 -9.76 -20.67 8.43
N LEU A 18 -11.07 -20.62 8.72
CA LEU A 18 -11.60 -19.97 9.92
C LEU A 18 -11.42 -20.83 11.21
N GLU A 19 -11.40 -22.16 11.10
CA GLU A 19 -11.18 -23.04 12.26
C GLU A 19 -9.72 -23.05 12.80
N ALA A 20 -8.79 -22.40 12.08
CA ALA A 20 -7.42 -22.16 12.52
C ALA A 20 -7.26 -20.84 13.31
N LEU A 21 -8.18 -19.89 13.14
CA LEU A 21 -8.12 -18.59 13.82
C LEU A 21 -8.87 -18.58 15.18
N ASP A 22 -9.79 -19.53 15.41
CA ASP A 22 -10.64 -19.58 16.61
C ASP A 22 -10.09 -20.47 17.76
N ARG A 23 -9.03 -21.26 17.52
CA ARG A 23 -8.47 -22.23 18.51
C ARG A 23 -7.22 -21.76 19.27
N GLY A 24 -7.07 -20.47 19.50
CA GLY A 24 -5.93 -19.88 20.25
C GLY A 24 -6.22 -19.45 21.69
N GLY A 25 -7.43 -19.69 22.21
CA GLY A 25 -7.87 -19.20 23.51
C GLY A 25 -7.94 -20.27 24.58
N ASP A 26 -6.81 -20.69 25.14
CA ASP A 26 -6.80 -21.31 26.47
C ASP A 26 -5.56 -20.88 27.26
N ARG A 27 -5.79 -20.08 28.30
CA ARG A 27 -4.79 -19.66 29.29
C ARG A 27 -4.90 -20.54 30.52
N GLN A 28 -3.78 -21.13 30.95
CA GLN A 28 -3.50 -21.40 32.36
C GLN A 28 -2.04 -21.04 32.68
N PRO A 29 -1.74 -20.53 33.90
CA PRO A 29 -0.53 -19.78 34.20
C PRO A 29 0.59 -20.70 34.67
N LEU A 30 1.85 -20.44 34.30
CA LEU A 30 2.99 -21.07 34.97
C LEU A 30 3.98 -20.04 35.49
N ALA A 31 4.23 -20.23 36.78
CA ALA A 31 5.03 -19.44 37.66
C ALA A 31 6.53 -19.61 37.42
N ASN A 32 7.24 -18.62 37.92
CA ASN A 32 8.67 -18.58 38.17
C ASN A 32 9.21 -19.85 38.86
N SER A 33 10.20 -20.50 38.26
CA SER A 33 11.20 -21.31 38.98
C SER A 33 12.45 -21.44 38.11
N GLY A 34 13.49 -20.73 38.49
CA GLY A 34 14.80 -20.83 37.85
C GLY A 34 15.47 -22.16 38.13
N VAL A 35 16.27 -22.63 37.17
CA VAL A 35 17.52 -23.35 37.46
C VAL A 35 18.49 -23.06 36.33
N ALA A 36 19.60 -22.41 36.66
CA ALA A 36 20.77 -22.30 35.81
C ALA A 36 21.44 -23.67 35.67
N ARG A 37 21.81 -24.07 34.45
CA ARG A 37 23.03 -24.87 34.22
C ARG A 37 23.72 -24.46 32.92
N SER A 38 24.92 -23.93 33.12
CA SER A 38 25.94 -23.57 32.16
C SER A 38 26.55 -24.80 31.48
N ILE A 39 26.79 -24.69 30.18
CA ILE A 39 27.84 -25.41 29.46
C ILE A 39 28.53 -24.44 28.48
N PHE A 40 29.76 -24.04 28.82
CA PHE A 40 30.78 -23.44 27.94
C PHE A 40 30.97 -24.29 26.67
N GLY A 41 31.23 -23.86 25.43
CA GLY A 41 31.55 -22.61 24.69
C GLY A 41 31.93 -23.06 23.23
N PRO A 42 32.56 -22.27 22.34
CA PRO A 42 32.60 -20.83 22.13
C PRO A 42 32.03 -20.42 20.74
N GLY A 43 31.61 -19.16 20.56
CA GLY A 43 31.44 -18.59 19.23
C GLY A 43 30.42 -17.47 19.13
N GLY A 44 30.89 -16.28 18.74
CA GLY A 44 30.05 -15.24 18.13
C GLY A 44 29.27 -14.37 19.11
N GLY A 45 29.91 -13.30 19.58
CA GLY A 45 29.17 -12.18 20.16
C GLY A 45 28.27 -11.55 19.10
N SER A 46 27.00 -11.39 19.42
CA SER A 46 26.13 -10.35 18.85
C SER A 46 25.02 -10.11 19.86
N SER A 47 25.15 -8.99 20.58
CA SER A 47 24.07 -8.33 21.29
C SER A 47 22.85 -8.18 20.40
N ALA A 48 21.72 -8.76 20.81
CA ALA A 48 20.43 -8.52 20.18
C ALA A 48 20.03 -7.04 20.36
N PRO A 49 19.61 -6.32 19.31
CA PRO A 49 18.82 -5.11 19.50
C PRO A 49 17.34 -5.46 19.61
N ALA A 50 16.68 -4.67 20.43
CA ALA A 50 15.29 -4.78 20.83
C ALA A 50 14.30 -4.61 19.67
N ALA A 51 13.13 -5.21 19.86
CA ALA A 51 11.93 -5.01 19.06
C ALA A 51 11.66 -3.50 18.86
N GLY A 52 11.66 -3.08 17.60
CA GLY A 52 11.38 -1.72 17.15
C GLY A 52 10.79 -1.79 15.76
N ALA A 53 9.73 -1.01 15.54
CA ALA A 53 8.86 -1.06 14.39
C ALA A 53 9.59 -1.11 13.03
N GLY A 54 9.14 -2.08 12.21
CA GLY A 54 9.47 -2.32 10.80
C GLY A 54 10.66 -1.56 10.23
N VAL A 55 11.83 -2.19 10.30
CA VAL A 55 13.00 -1.86 9.48
C VAL A 55 12.56 -1.93 8.00
N LEU A 56 12.73 -0.83 7.27
CA LEU A 56 12.65 -0.80 5.80
C LEU A 56 13.62 -1.87 5.26
N PRO A 57 13.17 -2.87 4.48
CA PRO A 57 14.12 -3.77 3.83
C PRO A 57 14.97 -2.97 2.83
N ASP A 58 16.27 -3.22 2.87
CA ASP A 58 17.25 -2.74 1.90
C ASP A 58 16.71 -2.91 0.47
N ILE A 59 16.74 -1.81 -0.29
CA ILE A 59 16.52 -1.80 -1.74
C ILE A 59 17.78 -2.37 -2.38
N GLU A 60 18.02 -3.67 -2.21
CA GLU A 60 19.18 -4.34 -2.79
C GLU A 60 18.78 -5.67 -3.46
N THR A 61 17.68 -5.61 -4.20
CA THR A 61 17.35 -6.32 -5.47
C THR A 61 15.87 -6.06 -5.76
N GLY A 62 15.57 -4.87 -6.28
CA GLY A 62 14.22 -4.30 -6.35
C GLY A 62 13.22 -4.97 -7.30
N GLU A 63 12.90 -6.24 -7.11
CA GLU A 63 11.83 -6.93 -7.82
C GLU A 63 10.68 -7.28 -6.86
N ILE A 64 9.49 -6.74 -7.15
CA ILE A 64 8.25 -7.21 -6.55
C ILE A 64 8.05 -8.65 -7.05
N PRO A 65 7.87 -9.66 -6.15
CA PRO A 65 7.55 -11.02 -6.55
C PRO A 65 6.46 -11.08 -7.64
N GLN A 66 6.60 -11.96 -8.64
CA GLN A 66 5.72 -11.98 -9.81
C GLN A 66 4.23 -12.14 -9.47
N ASP A 67 3.93 -12.92 -8.42
CA ASP A 67 2.60 -13.07 -7.84
C ASP A 67 2.05 -11.74 -7.31
N ARG A 68 2.87 -10.94 -6.64
CA ARG A 68 2.49 -9.60 -6.19
C ARG A 68 2.34 -8.62 -7.36
N MET A 69 3.08 -8.77 -8.45
CA MET A 69 2.86 -7.96 -9.66
C MET A 69 1.49 -8.26 -10.29
N ALA A 70 1.12 -9.53 -10.41
CA ALA A 70 -0.19 -9.92 -10.91
C ALA A 70 -1.32 -9.46 -9.98
N ALA A 71 -1.13 -9.58 -8.66
CA ALA A 71 -2.08 -9.12 -7.66
C ALA A 71 -2.26 -7.59 -7.71
N ARG A 72 -1.17 -6.83 -7.81
CA ARG A 72 -1.18 -5.38 -8.05
C ARG A 72 -1.96 -5.03 -9.31
N ALA A 73 -1.73 -5.73 -10.42
CA ALA A 73 -2.45 -5.49 -11.67
C ALA A 73 -3.96 -5.72 -11.48
N ALA A 74 -4.35 -6.83 -10.85
CA ALA A 74 -5.76 -7.15 -10.60
C ALA A 74 -6.46 -6.10 -9.72
N PHE A 75 -5.79 -5.60 -8.67
CA PHE A 75 -6.31 -4.51 -7.83
C PHE A 75 -6.49 -3.22 -8.63
N ASN A 76 -5.46 -2.81 -9.39
CA ASN A 76 -5.51 -1.58 -10.18
C ASN A 76 -6.56 -1.65 -11.30
N ASP A 77 -6.64 -2.78 -12.00
CA ASP A 77 -7.64 -3.00 -13.04
C ASP A 77 -9.05 -2.94 -12.46
N ARG A 78 -9.26 -3.48 -11.25
CA ARG A 78 -10.54 -3.36 -10.57
C ARG A 78 -10.90 -1.91 -10.26
N LEU A 79 -9.95 -1.10 -9.78
CA LEU A 79 -10.20 0.33 -9.57
C LEU A 79 -10.50 1.09 -10.88
N ARG A 80 -9.86 0.72 -11.99
CA ARG A 80 -10.19 1.25 -13.32
C ARG A 80 -11.61 0.91 -13.74
N GLU A 81 -12.02 -0.34 -13.55
CA GLU A 81 -13.39 -0.80 -13.83
C GLU A 81 -14.44 -0.05 -12.99
N LEU A 82 -14.09 0.31 -11.75
CA LEU A 82 -14.92 1.12 -10.85
C LEU A 82 -14.93 2.63 -11.20
N GLY A 83 -14.13 3.04 -12.19
CA GLY A 83 -14.13 4.38 -12.76
C GLY A 83 -13.19 5.37 -12.09
N HIS A 84 -12.20 4.91 -11.32
CA HIS A 84 -11.22 5.81 -10.72
C HIS A 84 -10.18 6.28 -11.76
N PRO A 85 -9.76 7.56 -11.72
CA PRO A 85 -8.73 8.07 -12.63
C PRO A 85 -7.34 7.56 -12.25
N GLU A 86 -6.44 7.42 -13.23
CA GLU A 86 -5.10 6.84 -13.02
C GLU A 86 -4.30 7.54 -11.91
N HIS A 87 -4.37 8.86 -11.79
CA HIS A 87 -3.62 9.57 -10.75
C HIS A 87 -4.05 9.17 -9.33
N VAL A 88 -5.32 8.83 -9.12
CA VAL A 88 -5.80 8.31 -7.82
C VAL A 88 -5.29 6.89 -7.58
N ILE A 89 -5.35 6.03 -8.60
CA ILE A 89 -4.88 4.64 -8.53
C ILE A 89 -3.37 4.60 -8.24
N GLU A 90 -2.59 5.42 -8.95
CA GLU A 90 -1.15 5.55 -8.75
C GLU A 90 -0.84 6.11 -7.36
N GLY A 91 -1.55 7.16 -6.93
CA GLY A 91 -1.35 7.77 -5.62
C GLY A 91 -1.66 6.84 -4.45
N LEU A 92 -2.74 6.05 -4.52
CA LEU A 92 -2.99 4.98 -3.56
C LEU A 92 -1.85 3.94 -3.62
N GLY A 93 -1.43 3.56 -4.83
CA GLY A 93 -0.39 2.57 -5.03
C GLY A 93 0.94 2.92 -4.36
N TRP A 94 1.27 4.22 -4.24
CA TRP A 94 2.45 4.67 -3.48
C TRP A 94 2.32 4.36 -1.98
N ASN A 95 1.12 4.52 -1.42
CA ASN A 95 0.85 4.16 -0.02
C ASN A 95 0.90 2.63 0.17
N ILE A 96 0.24 1.85 -0.70
CA ILE A 96 0.27 0.37 -0.63
C ILE A 96 1.70 -0.17 -0.71
N THR A 97 2.55 0.40 -1.56
CA THR A 97 3.96 0.03 -1.63
C THR A 97 4.64 0.18 -0.25
N ASP A 98 4.37 1.29 0.44
CA ASP A 98 4.96 1.58 1.75
C ASP A 98 4.28 0.84 2.93
N GLU A 99 3.05 0.36 2.77
CA GLU A 99 2.31 -0.39 3.80
C GLU A 99 2.55 -1.90 3.74
N SER A 100 2.45 -2.50 2.55
CA SER A 100 2.53 -3.97 2.41
C SER A 100 3.40 -4.43 1.24
N THR A 101 3.93 -3.51 0.43
CA THR A 101 4.62 -3.85 -0.82
C THR A 101 3.74 -4.74 -1.72
N TRP A 102 2.45 -4.40 -1.81
CA TRP A 102 1.45 -5.14 -2.60
C TRP A 102 1.21 -6.58 -2.13
N ASP A 103 1.48 -6.86 -0.86
CA ASP A 103 1.08 -8.11 -0.23
C ASP A 103 -0.36 -7.99 0.29
N PHE A 104 -1.29 -8.68 -0.36
CA PHE A 104 -2.70 -8.70 -0.02
C PHE A 104 -3.03 -9.64 1.14
N GLY A 105 -2.08 -10.49 1.56
CA GLY A 105 -2.19 -11.35 2.75
C GLY A 105 -1.41 -10.83 3.96
N ALA A 106 -0.77 -9.66 3.85
CA ALA A 106 0.06 -9.10 4.90
C ALA A 106 -0.71 -8.92 6.22
N HIS A 107 -0.11 -9.39 7.31
CA HIS A 107 -0.58 -9.16 8.66
C HIS A 107 0.42 -8.25 9.40
N GLY A 108 -0.03 -7.06 9.81
CA GLY A 108 0.74 -6.11 10.59
C GLY A 108 0.38 -6.14 12.07
N ASP A 109 1.12 -5.38 12.88
CA ASP A 109 0.79 -5.08 14.29
C ASP A 109 0.49 -6.32 15.16
N GLY A 110 1.28 -7.40 14.98
CA GLY A 110 1.07 -8.65 15.70
C GLY A 110 -0.22 -9.38 15.31
N GLY A 111 -0.72 -9.15 14.09
CA GLY A 111 -1.94 -9.76 13.55
C GLY A 111 -3.19 -8.87 13.62
N GLN A 112 -3.05 -7.62 14.06
CA GLN A 112 -4.15 -6.66 14.22
C GLN A 112 -4.46 -5.87 12.93
N SER A 113 -3.54 -5.84 11.98
CA SER A 113 -3.70 -5.19 10.67
C SER A 113 -3.74 -6.24 9.55
N PHE A 114 -4.46 -5.96 8.46
CA PHE A 114 -4.61 -6.90 7.35
C PHE A 114 -4.60 -6.23 5.96
N GLY A 115 -3.96 -6.88 4.99
CA GLY A 115 -4.13 -6.60 3.56
C GLY A 115 -3.28 -5.45 3.02
N ALA A 116 -3.60 -5.02 1.79
CA ALA A 116 -2.80 -4.09 1.00
C ALA A 116 -2.65 -2.70 1.63
N VAL A 117 -3.69 -2.23 2.31
CA VAL A 117 -3.73 -0.94 3.01
C VAL A 117 -3.69 -1.12 4.52
N GLN A 118 -3.30 -2.30 5.01
CA GLN A 118 -3.15 -2.58 6.44
C GLN A 118 -4.35 -2.13 7.31
N TRP A 119 -5.58 -2.50 6.91
CA TRP A 119 -6.76 -2.19 7.71
C TRP A 119 -6.57 -2.67 9.15
N TYR A 120 -6.74 -1.77 10.12
CA TYR A 120 -6.58 -2.00 11.56
C TYR A 120 -7.91 -1.85 12.30
N GLY A 121 -8.07 -2.58 13.40
CA GLY A 121 -9.23 -2.48 14.30
C GLY A 121 -10.57 -2.70 13.57
N ASP A 122 -11.56 -1.83 13.81
CA ASP A 122 -12.90 -1.97 13.24
C ASP A 122 -12.91 -2.01 11.70
N ARG A 123 -11.95 -1.37 11.03
CA ARG A 123 -11.83 -1.40 9.56
C ARG A 123 -11.42 -2.78 9.06
N ARG A 124 -10.55 -3.48 9.80
CA ARG A 124 -10.16 -4.87 9.50
C ARG A 124 -11.37 -5.78 9.59
N ASP A 125 -12.11 -5.67 10.68
CA ASP A 125 -13.27 -6.52 10.93
C ASP A 125 -14.38 -6.26 9.90
N ALA A 126 -14.57 -5.00 9.50
CA ALA A 126 -15.47 -4.63 8.40
C ALA A 126 -15.05 -5.25 7.06
N TYR A 127 -13.76 -5.22 6.73
CA TYR A 127 -13.25 -5.86 5.50
C TYR A 127 -13.45 -7.38 5.52
N LEU A 128 -13.09 -8.04 6.62
CA LEU A 128 -13.24 -9.49 6.75
C LEU A 128 -14.72 -9.91 6.70
N GLY A 129 -15.62 -9.13 7.28
CA GLY A 129 -17.07 -9.30 7.16
C GLY A 129 -17.54 -9.15 5.70
N PHE A 130 -17.09 -8.11 5.02
CA PHE A 130 -17.39 -7.86 3.62
C PHE A 130 -16.95 -9.00 2.69
N ALA A 131 -15.73 -9.51 2.86
CA ALA A 131 -15.21 -10.64 2.10
C ALA A 131 -16.03 -11.92 2.37
N LYS A 132 -16.33 -12.18 3.66
CA LYS A 132 -17.15 -13.31 4.10
C LYS A 132 -18.55 -13.29 3.50
N ASP A 133 -19.23 -12.14 3.54
CA ASP A 133 -20.59 -11.99 3.04
C ASP A 133 -20.69 -12.20 1.52
N ARG A 134 -19.59 -11.92 0.81
CA ARG A 134 -19.45 -12.16 -0.63
C ARG A 134 -18.94 -13.55 -0.99
N GLY A 135 -18.50 -14.34 -0.01
CA GLY A 135 -17.94 -15.67 -0.24
C GLY A 135 -16.62 -15.66 -1.01
N VAL A 136 -15.84 -14.57 -0.90
CA VAL A 136 -14.53 -14.41 -1.56
C VAL A 136 -13.39 -14.58 -0.57
N ASP A 137 -12.19 -14.91 -1.08
CA ASP A 137 -10.98 -14.98 -0.25
C ASP A 137 -10.60 -13.57 0.24
N PRO A 138 -10.31 -13.35 1.54
CA PRO A 138 -9.88 -12.03 2.02
C PRO A 138 -8.54 -11.57 1.43
N THR A 139 -7.74 -12.45 0.86
CA THR A 139 -6.50 -12.09 0.14
C THR A 139 -6.75 -11.73 -1.34
N ASP A 140 -7.99 -11.83 -1.83
CA ASP A 140 -8.34 -11.46 -3.21
C ASP A 140 -8.10 -9.96 -3.45
N PRO A 141 -7.18 -9.59 -4.37
CA PRO A 141 -6.89 -8.19 -4.67
C PRO A 141 -8.11 -7.42 -5.17
N ARG A 142 -9.02 -8.05 -5.90
CA ARG A 142 -10.22 -7.40 -6.43
C ARG A 142 -11.24 -7.15 -5.33
N ALA A 143 -11.34 -8.04 -4.35
CA ALA A 143 -12.18 -7.84 -3.16
C ALA A 143 -11.66 -6.68 -2.29
N GLN A 144 -10.33 -6.58 -2.13
CA GLN A 144 -9.71 -5.45 -1.44
C GLN A 144 -9.92 -4.12 -2.18
N ALA A 145 -9.85 -4.11 -3.51
CA ALA A 145 -10.16 -2.93 -4.32
C ALA A 145 -11.63 -2.50 -4.16
N ASP A 146 -12.57 -3.46 -4.17
CA ASP A 146 -13.99 -3.19 -3.95
C ASP A 146 -14.27 -2.59 -2.56
N PHE A 147 -13.58 -3.06 -1.53
CA PHE A 147 -13.76 -2.52 -0.19
C PHE A 147 -13.12 -1.13 -0.02
N ALA A 148 -11.95 -0.90 -0.63
CA ALA A 148 -11.37 0.44 -0.69
C ALA A 148 -12.31 1.43 -1.38
N ASP A 149 -12.90 1.09 -2.54
CA ASP A 149 -13.93 1.92 -3.20
C ASP A 149 -15.15 2.15 -2.31
N HIS A 150 -15.62 1.11 -1.60
CA HIS A 150 -16.71 1.25 -0.64
C HIS A 150 -16.40 2.29 0.44
N GLU A 151 -15.22 2.23 1.08
CA GLU A 151 -14.79 3.21 2.07
C GLU A 151 -14.68 4.62 1.47
N TRP A 152 -14.09 4.74 0.28
CA TRP A 152 -13.94 6.01 -0.43
C TRP A 152 -15.27 6.66 -0.83
N ARG A 153 -16.32 5.88 -1.01
CA ARG A 153 -17.67 6.39 -1.30
C ARG A 153 -18.50 6.61 -0.03
N THR A 154 -18.01 6.17 1.13
CA THR A 154 -18.76 6.21 2.39
C THR A 154 -17.94 6.85 3.52
N SER A 155 -17.22 6.05 4.31
CA SER A 155 -16.54 6.46 5.54
C SER A 155 -15.35 7.39 5.32
N HIS A 156 -14.74 7.37 4.14
CA HIS A 156 -13.52 8.13 3.79
C HIS A 156 -13.72 8.96 2.51
N ALA A 157 -14.94 9.47 2.31
CA ALA A 157 -15.28 10.29 1.15
C ALA A 157 -14.49 11.61 1.05
N ASP A 158 -14.00 12.13 2.18
CA ASP A 158 -13.18 13.34 2.20
C ASP A 158 -11.75 13.06 1.69
N ALA A 159 -11.16 11.92 2.06
CA ALA A 159 -9.88 11.46 1.53
C ALA A 159 -9.95 11.26 0.02
N TYR A 160 -11.00 10.57 -0.44
CA TYR A 160 -11.20 10.32 -1.85
C TYR A 160 -11.46 11.62 -2.65
N LYS A 161 -12.28 12.54 -2.11
CA LYS A 161 -12.47 13.86 -2.72
C LYS A 161 -11.16 14.63 -2.85
N ALA A 162 -10.34 14.65 -1.80
CA ALA A 162 -9.04 15.32 -1.85
C ALA A 162 -8.10 14.67 -2.87
N ALA A 163 -8.15 13.35 -3.03
CA ALA A 163 -7.37 12.64 -4.04
C ALA A 163 -7.83 12.96 -5.47
N LEU A 164 -9.14 13.08 -5.70
CA LEU A 164 -9.70 13.51 -6.99
C LEU A 164 -9.33 14.95 -7.34
N ASP A 165 -9.41 15.86 -6.37
CA ASP A 165 -9.15 17.29 -6.56
C ASP A 165 -7.65 17.59 -6.79
N ALA A 166 -6.76 16.67 -6.40
CA ALA A 166 -5.32 16.85 -6.52
C ALA A 166 -4.81 16.94 -7.98
N GLY A 167 -5.44 16.17 -8.89
CA GLY A 167 -5.11 16.16 -10.31
C GLY A 167 -3.78 15.50 -10.69
N ASP A 168 -2.98 15.03 -9.72
CA ASP A 168 -1.73 14.30 -9.94
C ASP A 168 -1.52 13.20 -8.88
N ALA A 169 -0.63 12.24 -9.17
CA ALA A 169 -0.40 11.07 -8.31
C ALA A 169 0.22 11.42 -6.96
N SER A 170 1.08 12.45 -6.91
CA SER A 170 1.72 12.90 -5.66
C SER A 170 0.69 13.50 -4.70
N GLY A 171 -0.17 14.39 -5.19
CA GLY A 171 -1.24 15.00 -4.42
C GLY A 171 -2.28 13.96 -3.99
N ALA A 172 -2.61 12.99 -4.85
CA ALA A 172 -3.46 11.87 -4.47
C ALA A 172 -2.82 10.99 -3.37
N ALA A 173 -1.52 10.68 -3.49
CA ALA A 173 -0.79 9.92 -2.46
C ALA A 173 -0.79 10.63 -1.11
N LEU A 174 -0.58 11.96 -1.11
CA LEU A 174 -0.66 12.78 0.10
C LEU A 174 -2.08 12.84 0.68
N ALA A 175 -3.11 12.90 -0.18
CA ALA A 175 -4.50 12.87 0.27
C ALA A 175 -4.81 11.58 1.04
N PHE A 176 -4.43 10.41 0.50
CA PHE A 176 -4.61 9.13 1.19
C PHE A 176 -3.74 9.01 2.46
N LEU A 177 -2.48 9.43 2.40
CA LEU A 177 -1.57 9.39 3.56
C LEU A 177 -2.13 10.13 4.78
N HIS A 178 -2.69 11.33 4.55
CA HIS A 178 -3.14 12.21 5.63
C HIS A 178 -4.58 11.97 6.08
N ARG A 179 -5.41 11.28 5.28
CA ARG A 179 -6.86 11.16 5.53
C ARG A 179 -7.41 9.73 5.51
N TYR A 180 -6.65 8.76 5.01
CA TYR A 180 -7.10 7.37 4.86
C TYR A 180 -6.21 6.39 5.63
N GLU A 181 -4.89 6.44 5.43
CA GLU A 181 -3.95 5.54 6.12
C GLU A 181 -3.59 6.06 7.53
N ILE A 182 -3.25 7.34 7.61
CA ILE A 182 -2.92 8.05 8.85
C ILE A 182 -1.91 7.27 9.74
N PRO A 183 -0.74 6.86 9.20
CA PRO A 183 0.27 6.12 9.98
C PRO A 183 0.84 6.99 11.10
N ALA A 184 1.61 6.40 12.02
CA ALA A 184 2.26 7.16 13.09
C ALA A 184 3.14 8.29 12.54
N LYS A 185 3.24 9.40 13.28
CA LYS A 185 3.79 10.69 12.80
C LYS A 185 5.14 10.54 12.09
N GLN A 186 6.07 9.77 12.66
CA GLN A 186 7.40 9.57 12.09
C GLN A 186 7.39 8.94 10.69
N TYR A 187 6.52 7.97 10.45
CA TYR A 187 6.34 7.35 9.14
C TYR A 187 5.63 8.28 8.17
N ARG A 188 4.63 9.01 8.68
CA ARG A 188 3.88 9.99 7.90
C ARG A 188 4.79 11.11 7.39
N ASP A 189 5.64 11.68 8.23
CA ASP A 189 6.54 12.77 7.84
C ASP A 189 7.55 12.32 6.77
N ALA A 190 8.08 11.09 6.90
CA ALA A 190 9.00 10.50 5.94
C ALA A 190 8.33 10.27 4.57
N ARG A 191 7.14 9.65 4.56
CA ARG A 191 6.37 9.41 3.34
C ARG A 191 5.92 10.71 2.68
N ASP A 192 5.48 11.69 3.48
CA ASP A 192 5.09 13.01 2.97
C ASP A 192 6.26 13.68 2.23
N ALA A 193 7.44 13.73 2.85
CA ALA A 193 8.65 14.26 2.22
C ALA A 193 8.99 13.53 0.90
N ALA A 194 8.89 12.20 0.89
CA ALA A 194 9.14 11.38 -0.29
C ALA A 194 8.11 11.62 -1.41
N TYR A 195 6.81 11.73 -1.09
CA TYR A 195 5.78 11.96 -2.11
C TYR A 195 5.89 13.36 -2.71
N ARG A 196 6.26 14.36 -1.90
CA ARG A 196 6.53 15.72 -2.40
C ARG A 196 7.79 15.78 -3.26
N SER A 197 8.83 15.01 -2.98
CA SER A 197 10.04 15.00 -3.81
C SER A 197 9.80 14.32 -5.16
N ARG A 198 8.94 13.29 -5.22
CA ARG A 198 8.48 12.68 -6.49
C ARG A 198 7.69 13.64 -7.37
N ARG A 199 7.15 14.73 -6.81
CA ARG A 199 6.41 15.79 -7.53
C ARG A 199 7.33 16.78 -8.26
N ALA A 200 8.59 16.91 -7.86
CA ALA A 200 9.48 17.96 -8.38
C ALA A 200 10.34 17.44 -9.55
N PRO A 201 10.51 18.23 -10.61
CA PRO A 201 9.48 18.67 -11.56
C PRO A 201 9.69 18.02 -12.94
N ALA A 202 8.64 17.97 -13.77
CA ALA A 202 8.84 18.07 -15.21
C ALA A 202 9.51 19.42 -15.46
N GLU A 203 10.82 19.44 -15.68
CA GLU A 203 11.51 20.59 -16.24
C GLU A 203 10.76 21.00 -17.52
N PRO A 204 10.17 22.20 -17.64
CA PRO A 204 10.02 22.76 -18.97
C PRO A 204 11.45 22.88 -19.49
N SER A 205 11.72 22.31 -20.66
CA SER A 205 12.96 22.53 -21.40
C SER A 205 13.13 24.02 -21.63
N ALA A 206 13.67 24.72 -20.64
CA ALA A 206 14.18 26.06 -20.78
C ALA A 206 15.38 25.91 -21.71
N GLU A 207 15.16 26.35 -22.94
CA GLU A 207 16.19 26.76 -23.89
C GLU A 207 17.48 27.15 -23.16
N ARG A 208 18.46 26.26 -23.20
CA ARG A 208 19.86 26.62 -23.00
C ARG A 208 20.64 26.11 -24.20
N GLY A 209 21.05 27.08 -25.01
CA GLY A 209 21.83 26.95 -26.24
C GLY A 209 20.90 26.84 -27.45
N ILE A 210 20.62 27.91 -28.21
CA ILE A 210 21.61 28.52 -29.12
C ILE A 210 22.84 27.60 -29.24
N ILE A 211 22.63 26.47 -29.92
CA ILE A 211 23.69 25.93 -30.75
C ILE A 211 23.69 26.85 -31.97
N ASP A 212 24.64 27.77 -31.98
CA ASP A 212 25.15 28.35 -33.22
C ASP A 212 25.45 27.19 -34.16
N ASP A 213 24.62 27.03 -35.19
CA ASP A 213 24.90 26.13 -36.30
C ASP A 213 26.07 26.75 -37.11
N PRO A 214 27.25 26.11 -37.18
CA PRO A 214 28.35 26.63 -37.99
C PRO A 214 28.12 26.49 -39.51
N ALA A 215 26.94 26.02 -39.97
CA ALA A 215 26.67 25.81 -41.40
C ALA A 215 26.04 26.99 -42.15
N GLU A 216 25.60 28.08 -41.51
CA GLU A 216 25.06 29.27 -42.21
C GLU A 216 25.98 30.51 -42.14
N ARG A 217 27.30 30.26 -42.23
CA ARG A 217 28.26 31.31 -42.55
C ARG A 217 28.94 30.99 -43.88
N ILE A 218 28.17 31.05 -44.98
CA ILE A 218 28.59 31.32 -46.38
C ILE A 218 27.35 31.20 -47.27
N LEU A 219 26.76 32.34 -47.65
CA LEU A 219 26.10 32.65 -48.94
C LEU A 219 25.10 33.82 -48.81
N GLY A 220 25.60 34.97 -48.36
CA GLY A 220 24.85 36.22 -48.31
C GLY A 220 25.73 37.43 -48.63
N ALA A 221 26.66 37.30 -49.57
CA ALA A 221 27.52 38.41 -50.00
C ALA A 221 28.06 38.22 -51.42
N PHE A 222 27.18 38.01 -52.42
CA PHE A 222 27.50 38.28 -53.83
C PHE A 222 26.21 38.58 -54.62
N TYR A 223 25.72 39.82 -54.47
CA TYR A 223 25.02 40.55 -55.53
C TYR A 223 25.26 42.05 -55.31
N ARG A 224 26.43 42.50 -55.75
CA ARG A 224 26.66 43.80 -56.38
C ARG A 224 28.01 43.77 -57.10
#